data_AF-A0A8S0X3U1-F1
#
_entry.id   AF-A0A8S0X3U1-F1
#
_cell.length_a   1.000
_cell.length_b   1.000
_cell.length_c   1.000
_cell.angle_alpha   90.00
_cell.angle_beta   90.00
_cell.angle_gamma   90.00
#
_symmetry.space_group_name_H-M   'P 1'
#
loop_
_entity.id
_entity.type
_entity.pdbx_description
1 polymer ?
#
loop_
_entity_poly.entity_id
_entity_poly.type
_entity_poly.pdbx_seq_one_letter_code
_entity_poly.pdbx_strand_id
1 'polypeptide(L)'
;MLSGKNEIELDINAEAIRLIANAVIFYKATLLSTLYQHYIEIDPEMARTIARFSPVAWQHISFIGKYEFYNRGDIINIQEFIENIIATLKKIFRL
;
A
#
# COMPACT_ATOMS: atom_id res chain seq x y z
N MET A 1 -6.36 9.51 20.49
CA MET A 1 -6.72 8.26 21.20
C MET A 1 -8.21 8.07 21.06
N LEU A 2 -8.66 6.97 20.46
CA LEU A 2 -10.09 6.64 20.45
C LEU A 2 -10.42 6.05 21.82
N SER A 3 -11.10 6.83 22.64
CA SER A 3 -11.53 6.43 23.98
C SER A 3 -12.65 5.38 23.88
N GLY A 4 -12.29 4.10 23.76
CA GLY A 4 -13.23 2.99 23.93
C GLY A 4 -13.69 2.94 25.38
N LYS A 5 -15.01 2.89 25.61
CA LYS A 5 -15.58 2.89 26.97
C LYS A 5 -15.66 1.47 27.55
N ASN A 6 -15.62 0.43 26.72
CA ASN A 6 -15.67 -0.99 27.09
C ASN A 6 -14.63 -1.85 26.33
N GLU A 7 -14.21 -2.98 26.90
CA GLU A 7 -13.18 -3.90 26.33
C GLU A 7 -13.47 -4.32 24.88
N ILE A 8 -14.73 -4.62 24.56
CA ILE A 8 -15.17 -5.03 23.22
C ILE A 8 -14.84 -3.95 22.17
N GLU A 9 -15.02 -2.67 22.49
CA GLU A 9 -14.73 -1.58 21.55
C GLU A 9 -13.23 -1.44 21.31
N LEU A 10 -12.41 -1.70 22.33
CA LEU A 10 -10.95 -1.72 22.20
C LEU A 10 -10.50 -2.87 21.31
N ASP A 11 -11.09 -4.05 21.46
CA ASP A 11 -10.79 -5.22 20.63
C ASP A 11 -11.18 -5.01 19.17
N ILE A 12 -12.39 -4.49 18.90
CA ILE A 12 -12.84 -4.15 17.54
C ILE A 12 -11.89 -3.13 16.90
N ASN A 13 -11.47 -2.12 17.67
CA ASN A 13 -10.54 -1.11 17.18
C ASN A 13 -9.16 -1.73 16.87
N ALA A 14 -8.66 -2.61 17.73
CA ALA A 14 -7.40 -3.32 17.49
C ALA A 14 -7.46 -4.19 16.21
N GLU A 15 -8.57 -4.92 16.00
CA GLU A 15 -8.78 -5.69 14.76
C GLU A 15 -8.91 -4.80 13.53
N ALA A 16 -9.62 -3.67 13.63
CA ALA A 16 -9.72 -2.71 12.53
C ALA A 16 -8.35 -2.12 12.15
N ILE A 17 -7.53 -1.78 13.14
CA ILE A 17 -6.15 -1.30 12.91
C ILE A 17 -5.30 -2.40 12.26
N ARG A 18 -5.41 -3.65 12.72
CA ARG A 18 -4.72 -4.80 12.09
C ARG A 18 -5.12 -4.99 10.63
N LEU A 19 -6.42 -4.89 10.33
CA LEU A 19 -6.94 -5.00 8.96
C LEU A 19 -6.36 -3.90 8.06
N ILE A 20 -6.39 -2.64 8.52
CA ILE A 20 -5.83 -1.51 7.76
C ILE A 20 -4.33 -1.71 7.55
N ALA A 21 -3.60 -2.10 8.59
CA ALA A 21 -2.17 -2.38 8.49
C ALA A 21 -1.89 -3.46 7.45
N ASN A 22 -2.59 -4.59 7.51
CA ASN A 22 -2.44 -5.69 6.55
C ASN A 22 -2.76 -5.25 5.12
N ALA A 23 -3.81 -4.45 4.91
CA ALA A 23 -4.15 -3.92 3.59
C ALA A 23 -3.03 -3.02 3.03
N VAL A 24 -2.41 -2.18 3.85
CA VAL A 24 -1.29 -1.32 3.44
C VAL A 24 -0.04 -2.16 3.15
N ILE A 25 0.29 -3.15 3.99
CA ILE A 25 1.43 -4.05 3.75
C ILE A 25 1.22 -4.79 2.42
N PHE A 26 0.03 -5.35 2.22
CA PHE A 26 -0.34 -6.07 1.00
C PHE A 26 -0.15 -5.18 -0.22
N TYR A 27 -0.74 -3.98 -0.21
CA TYR A 27 -0.59 -3.01 -1.31
C TYR A 27 0.88 -2.71 -1.62
N LYS A 28 1.70 -2.41 -0.60
CA LYS A 28 3.12 -2.11 -0.80
C LYS A 28 3.91 -3.30 -1.31
N ALA A 29 3.64 -4.50 -0.79
CA ALA A 29 4.29 -5.73 -1.24
C ALA A 29 3.96 -6.03 -2.70
N THR A 30 2.69 -5.91 -3.10
CA THR A 30 2.27 -6.10 -4.49
C THR A 30 2.93 -5.08 -5.41
N LEU A 31 2.90 -3.80 -5.06
CA LEU A 31 3.55 -2.74 -5.85
C LEU A 31 5.05 -3.00 -6.04
N LEU A 32 5.78 -3.28 -4.95
CA LEU A 32 7.22 -3.55 -5.01
C LEU A 32 7.51 -4.83 -5.80
N SER A 33 6.70 -5.87 -5.67
CA SER A 33 6.85 -7.12 -6.42
C SER A 33 6.64 -6.91 -7.92
N THR A 34 5.59 -6.19 -8.32
CA THR A 34 5.32 -5.88 -9.73
C THR A 34 6.43 -5.01 -10.33
N LEU A 35 6.88 -3.98 -9.60
CA LEU A 35 8.01 -3.15 -10.04
C LEU A 35 9.29 -3.96 -10.18
N TYR A 36 9.60 -4.82 -9.21
CA TYR A 36 10.77 -5.68 -9.27
C TYR A 36 10.75 -6.59 -10.50
N GLN A 37 9.62 -7.25 -10.76
CA GLN A 37 9.43 -8.09 -11.95
C GLN A 37 9.59 -7.29 -13.25
N HIS A 38 9.11 -6.04 -13.28
CA HIS A 38 9.26 -5.19 -14.46
C HIS A 38 10.73 -4.82 -14.74
N TYR A 39 11.48 -4.46 -13.69
CA TYR A 39 12.84 -3.95 -13.85
C TYR A 39 13.91 -5.05 -13.91
N ILE A 40 13.62 -6.31 -13.58
CA ILE A 40 14.63 -7.37 -13.57
C ILE A 40 15.31 -7.57 -14.93
N GLU A 41 14.58 -7.38 -16.04
CA GLU A 41 15.10 -7.52 -17.40
C GLU A 41 15.54 -6.19 -18.03
N ILE A 42 15.01 -5.06 -17.54
CA ILE A 42 15.25 -3.72 -18.13
C ILE A 42 16.42 -3.01 -17.44
N ASP A 43 16.45 -3.04 -16.11
CA ASP A 43 17.46 -2.38 -15.29
C ASP A 43 17.70 -3.18 -13.99
N PRO A 44 18.67 -4.11 -14.00
CA PRO A 44 18.99 -4.94 -12.84
C PRO A 44 19.46 -4.15 -11.60
N GLU A 45 20.01 -2.94 -11.75
CA GLU A 45 20.37 -2.10 -10.61
C GLU A 45 19.14 -1.45 -9.97
N MET A 46 18.18 -1.00 -10.78
CA MET A 46 16.90 -0.55 -10.27
C MET A 46 16.15 -1.69 -9.57
N ALA A 47 16.15 -2.89 -10.13
CA ALA A 47 15.55 -4.07 -9.50
C ALA A 47 16.20 -4.38 -8.13
N ARG A 48 17.54 -4.32 -8.03
CA ARG A 48 18.26 -4.46 -6.75
C ARG A 48 17.86 -3.39 -5.74
N THR A 49 17.66 -2.15 -6.19
CA THR A 49 17.22 -1.05 -5.33
C THR A 49 15.81 -1.31 -4.78
N ILE A 50 14.87 -1.71 -5.66
CA ILE A 50 13.49 -2.03 -5.28
C ILE A 50 13.44 -3.18 -4.27
N ALA A 51 14.26 -4.22 -4.46
CA ALA A 51 14.32 -5.38 -3.57
C ALA A 51 14.77 -5.03 -2.14
N ARG A 52 15.45 -3.88 -1.95
CA ARG A 52 15.87 -3.40 -0.63
C ARG A 52 14.79 -2.60 0.09
N PHE A 53 13.72 -2.20 -0.59
CA PHE A 53 12.63 -1.48 0.05
C PHE A 53 11.75 -2.43 0.86
N SER A 54 11.44 -2.01 2.09
CA SER A 54 10.56 -2.79 2.96
C SER A 54 9.09 -2.47 2.66
N PRO A 55 8.20 -3.47 2.52
CA PRO A 55 6.77 -3.25 2.42
C PRO A 55 6.17 -2.65 3.70
N VAL A 56 6.91 -2.67 4.82
CA VAL A 56 6.52 -2.13 6.13
C VAL A 56 7.16 -0.75 6.41
N ALA A 57 8.04 -0.24 5.53
CA ALA A 57 8.64 1.09 5.71
C ALA A 57 7.61 2.20 5.41
N TRP A 58 7.00 2.73 6.47
CA TRP A 58 5.85 3.65 6.41
C TRP A 58 6.15 5.03 7.01
N GLN A 59 7.28 5.64 6.66
CA GLN A 59 7.68 6.92 7.26
C GLN A 59 6.71 8.09 6.99
N HIS A 60 5.79 7.99 6.02
CA HIS A 60 4.94 9.11 5.57
C HIS A 60 3.42 8.86 5.61
N ILE A 61 2.94 7.73 6.14
CA ILE A 61 1.48 7.44 6.21
C ILE A 61 1.00 7.70 7.64
N SER A 62 0.18 8.73 7.82
CA SER A 62 -0.44 9.06 9.10
C SER A 62 -1.97 8.98 9.00
N PHE A 63 -2.57 7.99 9.65
CA PHE A 63 -4.02 7.85 9.74
C PHE A 63 -4.56 8.72 10.88
N ILE A 64 -4.70 10.02 10.63
CA ILE A 64 -5.30 10.96 11.60
C ILE A 64 -6.77 11.15 11.22
N GLY A 65 -7.69 10.87 12.14
CA GLY A 65 -9.13 11.12 11.97
C GLY A 65 -9.99 9.86 11.99
N LYS A 66 -11.29 10.05 11.73
CA LYS A 66 -12.29 8.98 11.61
C LYS A 66 -12.53 8.71 10.13
N TYR A 67 -12.32 7.46 9.70
CA TYR A 67 -12.54 7.01 8.34
C TYR A 67 -13.80 6.16 8.28
N GLU A 68 -14.66 6.42 7.31
CA GLU A 68 -15.84 5.61 7.04
C GLU A 68 -15.62 4.89 5.71
N PHE A 69 -15.94 3.59 5.66
CA PHE A 69 -15.86 2.83 4.42
C PHE A 69 -16.93 3.35 3.47
N TYR A 70 -16.50 3.94 2.34
CA TYR A 70 -17.42 4.38 1.31
C TYR A 70 -18.01 3.16 0.59
N ASN A 71 -19.33 3.00 0.61
CA ASN A 71 -20.06 1.99 -0.16
C ASN A 71 -20.27 2.40 -1.63
N ARG A 72 -19.26 2.98 -2.29
CA ARG A 72 -19.32 3.14 -3.74
C ARG A 72 -18.89 1.82 -4.36
N GLY A 73 -19.74 1.25 -5.21
CA GLY A 73 -19.56 -0.07 -5.83
C GLY A 73 -18.37 -0.21 -6.79
N ASP A 74 -17.46 0.77 -6.82
CA ASP A 74 -16.25 0.73 -7.64
C ASP A 74 -15.18 -0.05 -6.88
N ILE A 75 -15.10 -1.34 -7.18
CA ILE A 75 -14.03 -2.21 -6.69
C ILE A 75 -12.72 -1.70 -7.30
N ILE A 76 -11.79 -1.25 -6.45
CA ILE A 76 -10.47 -0.82 -6.89
C ILE A 76 -9.71 -2.02 -7.43
N ASN A 77 -9.44 -2.04 -8.73
CA ASN A 77 -8.51 -2.99 -9.33
C ASN A 77 -7.07 -2.55 -9.04
N ILE A 78 -6.45 -3.19 -8.06
CA ILE A 78 -5.08 -2.89 -7.63
C ILE A 78 -4.08 -3.08 -8.79
N GLN A 79 -4.30 -4.08 -9.65
CA GLN A 79 -3.39 -4.38 -10.75
C GLN A 79 -3.41 -3.26 -11.79
N GLU A 80 -4.60 -2.81 -12.20
CA GLU A 80 -4.78 -1.68 -13.12
C GLU A 80 -4.17 -0.39 -12.56
N PHE A 81 -4.34 -0.15 -11.26
CA PHE A 81 -3.73 1.01 -10.60
C PHE A 81 -2.20 0.96 -10.62
N ILE A 82 -1.59 -0.20 -10.37
CA ILE A 82 -0.14 -0.37 -10.42
C ILE A 82 0.39 -0.15 -11.84
N GLU A 83 -0.29 -0.68 -12.86
CA GLU A 83 0.06 -0.46 -14.26
C GLU A 83 0.03 1.02 -14.64
N ASN A 84 -0.99 1.75 -14.18
CA ASN A 84 -1.10 3.20 -14.36
C ASN A 84 0.04 3.97 -13.66
N ILE A 85 0.44 3.56 -12.46
CA ILE A 85 1.61 4.11 -11.78
C ILE A 85 2.87 3.86 -12.60
N ILE A 86 3.11 2.63 -13.07
CA ILE A 86 4.29 2.28 -13.87
C ILE A 86 4.33 3.12 -15.15
N ALA A 87 3.21 3.25 -15.85
CA ALA A 87 3.11 4.07 -17.06
C ALA A 87 3.41 5.56 -16.78
N THR A 88 2.96 6.07 -15.62
CA THR A 88 3.23 7.44 -15.19
C THR A 88 4.71 7.63 -14.82
N LEU A 89 5.32 6.68 -14.11
CA LEU A 89 6.74 6.72 -13.77
C LEU A 89 7.62 6.68 -15.02
N LYS A 90 7.30 5.84 -16.02
CA LYS A 90 7.99 5.83 -17.32
C LYS A 90 7.96 7.20 -17.99
N LYS A 91 6.80 7.85 -18.03
CA LYS A 91 6.64 9.22 -18.58
C LYS A 91 7.48 10.26 -17.84
N ILE A 92 7.51 10.19 -16.51
CA ILE A 92 8.24 11.17 -15.67
C ILE A 92 9.75 10.98 -15.80
N PHE A 93 10.22 9.74 -15.80
CA PHE A 93 11.65 9.43 -15.80
C PHE A 93 12.27 9.30 -17.21
N ARG A 94 11.49 9.48 -18.30
CA ARG A 94 11.94 9.26 -19.70
C ARG A 94 12.69 7.92 -19.83
N LEU A 95 12.06 6.83 -19.39
CA LEU A 95 12.45 5.45 -19.70
C LEU A 95 11.50 4.87 -20.74
#